data_AF-A0AAW0SB91-F1
#
_entry.id   AF-A0AAW0SB91-F1
#
_cell.length_a   1.000
_cell.length_b   1.000
_cell.length_c   1.000
_cell.angle_alpha   90.00
_cell.angle_beta   90.00
_cell.angle_gamma   90.00
#
_symmetry.space_group_name_H-M   'P 1'
#
loop_
_entity.id
_entity.type
_entity.pdbx_description
1 polymer ?
#
loop_
_entity_poly.entity_id
_entity_poly.type
_entity_poly.pdbx_seq_one_letter_code
_entity_poly.pdbx_strand_id
1 'polypeptide(L)'
;IDPDTGVITVASALNREERSTFNLLIEAWDNYQFGYATGESRNAFMQLGVTVADINDEVPVFEEREDCTMITEFHQPRETITVVHATDGDDINSPNGRILFSIEGGNEKGPFEIRNIEKNSS
;
A
#
# COMPACT_ATOMS: atom_id res chain seq x y z
N ILE A 1 12.49 -22.33 -4.80
CA ILE A 1 13.32 -22.72 -3.64
C ILE A 1 14.37 -23.66 -4.17
N ASP A 2 15.62 -23.41 -3.84
CA ASP A 2 16.70 -24.33 -4.15
C ASP A 2 16.62 -25.54 -3.19
N PRO A 3 16.49 -26.78 -3.71
CA PRO A 3 16.20 -27.95 -2.88
C PRO A 3 17.38 -28.40 -2.00
N ASP A 4 18.62 -28.04 -2.36
CA ASP A 4 19.82 -28.48 -1.64
C ASP A 4 20.25 -27.45 -0.59
N THR A 5 20.09 -26.16 -0.90
CA THR A 5 20.53 -25.04 -0.05
C THR A 5 19.40 -24.39 0.74
N GLY A 6 18.14 -24.63 0.34
CA GLY A 6 16.97 -23.97 0.92
C GLY A 6 16.82 -22.49 0.55
N VAL A 7 17.64 -21.96 -0.38
CA VAL A 7 17.57 -20.55 -0.78
C VAL A 7 16.24 -20.27 -1.50
N ILE A 8 15.54 -19.23 -1.05
CA ILE A 8 14.31 -18.75 -1.65
C ILE A 8 14.62 -17.51 -2.49
N THR A 9 14.18 -17.52 -3.74
CA THR A 9 14.35 -16.41 -4.67
C THR A 9 13.00 -15.96 -5.20
N VAL A 10 12.96 -14.72 -5.67
CA VAL A 10 11.80 -14.16 -6.36
C VAL A 10 11.70 -14.78 -7.75
N ALA A 11 10.54 -15.34 -8.10
CA ALA A 11 10.33 -16.04 -9.37
C ALA A 11 9.95 -15.09 -10.53
N SER A 12 9.32 -13.96 -10.22
CA SER A 12 8.85 -12.94 -11.16
C SER A 12 8.80 -11.58 -10.48
N ALA A 13 8.62 -10.50 -11.25
CA ALA A 13 8.40 -9.18 -10.67
C ALA A 13 7.29 -9.22 -9.60
N LEU A 14 7.53 -8.51 -8.50
CA LEU A 14 6.57 -8.33 -7.43
C LEU A 14 5.92 -6.97 -7.61
N ASN A 15 4.61 -6.93 -7.45
CA ASN A 15 3.81 -5.71 -7.39
C ASN A 15 3.02 -5.77 -6.07
N ARG A 16 3.23 -4.78 -5.21
CA ARG A 16 2.66 -4.78 -3.86
C ARG A 16 1.17 -4.40 -3.90
N GLU A 17 0.80 -3.50 -4.81
CA GLU A 17 -0.55 -3.01 -5.10
C GLU A 17 -1.44 -4.17 -5.59
N GLU A 18 -0.87 -5.10 -6.36
CA GLU A 18 -1.53 -6.33 -6.78
C GLU A 18 -1.55 -7.38 -5.64
N ARG A 19 -0.41 -7.58 -4.97
CA ARG A 19 -0.29 -8.55 -3.87
C ARG A 19 0.84 -8.20 -2.90
N SER A 20 0.45 -7.77 -1.70
CA SER A 20 1.38 -7.38 -0.64
C SER A 20 1.92 -8.53 0.22
N THR A 21 1.28 -9.71 0.19
CA THR A 21 1.65 -10.84 1.06
C THR A 21 1.57 -12.21 0.39
N PHE A 22 2.47 -13.10 0.81
CA PHE A 22 2.50 -14.50 0.43
C PHE A 22 2.62 -15.38 1.67
N ASN A 23 1.82 -16.44 1.73
CA ASN A 23 1.95 -17.50 2.73
C ASN A 23 2.39 -18.76 2.00
N LEU A 24 3.61 -19.20 2.25
CA LEU A 24 4.20 -20.37 1.63
C LEU A 24 4.20 -21.52 2.63
N LEU A 25 3.79 -22.70 2.19
CA LEU A 25 4.01 -23.95 2.93
C LEU A 25 5.24 -24.63 2.34
N ILE A 26 6.30 -24.70 3.13
CA ILE A 26 7.55 -25.36 2.77
C ILE A 26 7.52 -26.77 3.35
N GLU A 27 7.87 -27.75 2.52
CA GLU A 27 8.03 -29.14 2.92
C GLU A 27 9.50 -29.55 2.72
N ALA A 28 10.09 -30.14 3.76
CA ALA A 28 11.43 -30.72 3.72
C ALA A 28 11.33 -32.22 3.97
N TRP A 29 12.16 -33.00 3.27
CA TRP A 29 12.20 -34.46 3.34
C TRP A 29 13.61 -34.92 3.72
N ASP A 30 13.74 -35.99 4.50
CA ASP A 30 15.03 -36.64 4.70
C ASP A 30 15.42 -37.49 3.49
N ASN A 31 16.40 -37.03 2.70
CA ASN A 31 17.20 -37.75 1.68
C ASN A 31 16.59 -38.93 0.89
N TYR A 32 15.28 -39.02 0.63
CA TYR A 32 14.71 -40.21 -0.05
C TYR A 32 13.46 -39.88 -0.87
N GLN A 33 13.64 -39.26 -2.04
CA GLN A 33 12.54 -38.92 -2.96
C GLN A 33 11.95 -40.14 -3.71
N PHE A 34 12.67 -41.28 -3.78
CA PHE A 34 12.27 -42.48 -4.55
C PHE A 34 12.72 -43.85 -3.92
N GLY A 35 12.03 -44.35 -2.88
CA GLY A 35 12.10 -45.77 -2.39
C GLY A 35 13.42 -46.21 -1.68
N TYR A 36 13.51 -47.22 -0.82
CA TYR A 36 12.80 -48.50 -0.74
C TYR A 36 12.83 -49.15 0.69
N ALA A 37 11.78 -49.93 0.97
CA ALA A 37 11.75 -51.20 1.71
C ALA A 37 11.93 -51.31 3.25
N THR A 38 12.54 -50.39 4.02
CA THR A 38 12.82 -50.72 5.45
C THR A 38 12.74 -49.61 6.51
N GLY A 39 12.26 -48.40 6.23
CA GLY A 39 12.16 -47.38 7.29
C GLY A 39 11.41 -46.13 6.86
N GLU A 40 10.70 -45.53 7.81
CA GLU A 40 9.83 -44.36 7.67
C GLU A 40 10.62 -43.13 7.16
N SER A 41 10.28 -42.60 5.98
CA SER A 41 10.74 -41.26 5.57
C SER A 41 10.01 -40.20 6.39
N ARG A 42 10.74 -39.17 6.80
CA ARG A 42 10.23 -38.08 7.62
C ARG A 42 10.16 -36.82 6.79
N ASN A 43 8.99 -36.19 6.82
CA ASN A 43 8.80 -34.85 6.32
C ASN A 43 8.57 -33.86 7.46
N ALA A 44 8.93 -32.61 7.21
CA ALA A 44 8.67 -31.48 8.09
C ALA A 44 8.06 -30.34 7.28
N PHE A 45 7.10 -29.65 7.89
CA PHE A 45 6.41 -28.51 7.28
C PHE A 45 6.72 -27.23 8.02
N MET A 46 6.86 -26.13 7.28
CA MET A 46 7.00 -24.77 7.82
C MET A 46 6.10 -23.81 7.05
N GLN A 47 5.38 -22.94 7.75
CA GLN A 47 4.69 -21.80 7.14
C GLN A 47 5.62 -20.60 7.13
N LEU A 48 5.83 -20.01 5.96
CA LEU A 48 6.61 -18.80 5.77
C LEU A 48 5.70 -17.68 5.27
N GLY A 49 5.54 -16.64 6.09
CA GLY A 49 4.93 -15.38 5.69
C GLY A 49 5.96 -14.46 5.04
N VAL A 50 5.67 -13.97 3.84
CA VAL A 50 6.48 -13.02 3.09
C VAL A 50 5.67 -11.75 2.87
N THR A 51 6.24 -10.61 3.20
CA THR A 51 5.66 -9.28 2.93
C THR A 51 6.46 -8.59 1.83
N VAL A 52 5.76 -8.05 0.83
CA VAL A 52 6.36 -7.22 -0.21
C VAL A 52 6.54 -5.81 0.34
N ALA A 53 7.74 -5.26 0.22
CA ALA A 53 8.01 -3.90 0.66
C ALA A 53 7.39 -2.89 -0.29
N ASP A 54 6.87 -1.81 0.28
CA ASP A 54 6.32 -0.67 -0.42
C ASP A 54 7.41 0.22 -1.01
N ILE A 55 7.20 0.65 -2.25
CA ILE A 55 7.98 1.69 -2.91
C ILE A 55 7.03 2.81 -3.33
N ASN A 56 7.56 3.99 -3.66
CA ASN A 56 6.75 5.10 -4.13
C ASN A 56 6.68 5.05 -5.66
N ASP A 57 5.76 4.24 -6.19
CA ASP A 57 5.52 4.10 -7.62
C ASP A 57 4.08 4.37 -8.06
N GLU A 58 3.18 4.61 -7.12
CA GLU A 58 1.87 5.19 -7.39
C GLU A 58 1.90 6.73 -7.26
N VAL A 59 0.94 7.39 -7.92
CA VAL A 59 0.82 8.86 -7.86
C VAL A 59 -0.52 9.25 -7.27
N PRO A 60 -0.60 10.34 -6.47
CA PRO A 60 -1.87 10.78 -5.92
C PRO A 60 -2.86 11.17 -7.04
N VAL A 61 -4.05 10.62 -7.00
CA VAL A 61 -5.15 10.92 -7.92
C VAL A 61 -6.26 11.62 -7.15
N PHE A 62 -6.65 12.81 -7.61
CA PHE A 62 -7.82 13.50 -7.07
C PHE A 62 -9.10 12.72 -7.38
N GLU A 63 -9.99 12.59 -6.39
CA GLU A 63 -11.36 12.16 -6.66
C GLU A 63 -12.04 13.25 -7.52
N GLU A 64 -12.59 12.86 -8.67
CA GLU A 64 -13.17 13.80 -9.63
C GLU A 64 -14.19 14.73 -8.95
N ARG A 65 -14.02 16.04 -9.14
CA ARG A 65 -15.05 17.03 -8.88
C ARG A 65 -15.33 17.78 -10.18
N GLU A 66 -16.54 17.61 -10.69
CA GLU A 66 -16.95 18.21 -11.96
C GLU A 66 -17.19 19.73 -11.87
N ASP A 67 -17.28 20.30 -10.67
CA ASP A 67 -17.80 21.65 -10.49
C ASP A 67 -16.93 22.62 -9.68
N CYS A 68 -16.90 23.86 -10.15
CA CYS A 68 -16.37 25.00 -9.42
C CYS A 68 -17.21 25.28 -8.16
N THR A 69 -16.55 25.59 -7.05
CA THR A 69 -17.24 26.04 -5.84
C THR A 69 -17.47 27.56 -5.89
N MET A 70 -18.70 28.01 -5.66
CA MET A 70 -19.05 29.43 -5.57
C MET A 70 -19.23 29.86 -4.12
N ILE A 71 -18.73 31.04 -3.77
CA ILE A 71 -18.87 31.66 -2.45
C ILE A 71 -19.53 33.03 -2.56
N THR A 72 -20.23 33.46 -1.51
CA THR A 72 -20.83 34.79 -1.45
C THR A 72 -19.97 35.75 -0.63
N GLU A 73 -20.20 37.06 -0.75
CA GLU A 73 -19.53 38.06 0.09
C GLU A 73 -19.89 37.95 1.59
N PHE A 74 -20.96 37.24 1.91
CA PHE A 74 -21.41 36.98 3.29
C PHE A 74 -20.75 35.74 3.92
N HIS A 75 -19.91 35.03 3.17
CA HIS A 75 -19.21 33.86 3.68
C HIS A 75 -18.30 34.25 4.86
N GLN A 76 -18.45 33.54 5.98
CA GLN A 76 -17.72 33.90 7.19
C GLN A 76 -16.25 33.50 7.10
N PRO A 77 -15.33 34.29 7.67
CA PRO A 77 -13.94 33.88 7.78
C PRO A 77 -13.80 32.52 8.47
N ARG A 78 -12.97 31.63 7.92
CA ARG A 78 -12.68 30.27 8.41
C ARG A 78 -13.82 29.25 8.25
N GLU A 79 -14.91 29.61 7.59
CA GLU A 79 -15.93 28.64 7.19
C GLU A 79 -15.40 27.80 6.00
N THR A 80 -15.75 26.52 5.96
CA THR A 80 -15.27 25.59 4.94
C THR A 80 -15.84 25.95 3.57
N ILE A 81 -14.98 26.29 2.62
CA ILE A 81 -15.37 26.54 1.22
C ILE A 81 -15.64 25.22 0.50
N THR A 82 -14.66 24.31 0.54
CA THR A 82 -14.70 23.07 -0.23
C THR A 82 -13.80 22.01 0.41
N VAL A 83 -14.06 20.74 0.12
CA VAL A 83 -13.24 19.61 0.56
C VAL A 83 -12.69 18.87 -0.65
N VAL A 84 -11.38 18.72 -0.72
CA VAL A 84 -10.74 17.93 -1.78
C VAL A 84 -10.30 16.59 -1.19
N HIS A 85 -10.44 15.55 -2.00
CA HIS A 85 -10.00 14.20 -1.69
C HIS A 85 -9.07 13.73 -2.79
N ALA A 86 -8.04 12.99 -2.41
CA ALA A 86 -7.18 12.26 -3.32
C ALA A 86 -6.82 10.92 -2.70
N THR A 87 -6.50 9.98 -3.56
CA THR A 87 -6.07 8.63 -3.19
C THR A 87 -4.72 8.34 -3.82
N ASP A 88 -3.88 7.63 -3.08
CA ASP A 88 -2.60 7.13 -3.54
C ASP A 88 -2.63 5.61 -3.34
N GLY A 89 -2.09 4.88 -4.32
CA GLY A 89 -2.10 3.44 -4.31
C GLY A 89 -1.10 2.84 -3.32
N ASP A 90 -0.04 3.58 -2.94
CA ASP A 90 1.02 3.17 -2.03
C ASP A 90 0.51 2.85 -0.60
N ASP A 91 1.38 2.34 0.29
CA ASP A 91 0.97 1.90 1.63
C ASP A 91 0.55 3.11 2.46
N ILE A 92 -0.71 3.14 2.87
CA ILE A 92 -1.26 4.19 3.75
C ILE A 92 -0.52 4.28 5.09
N ASN A 93 0.15 3.21 5.52
CA ASN A 93 0.96 3.18 6.74
C ASN A 93 2.42 3.59 6.50
N SER A 94 2.85 3.67 5.25
CA SER A 94 4.20 4.15 4.88
C SER A 94 4.19 5.66 4.61
N PRO A 95 5.37 6.28 4.52
CA PRO A 95 5.48 7.64 4.01
C PRO A 95 5.09 7.81 2.54
N ASN A 96 5.08 6.74 1.75
CA ASN A 96 4.82 6.80 0.30
C ASN A 96 3.33 7.09 0.04
N GLY A 97 2.42 6.43 0.77
CA GLY A 97 0.98 6.70 0.68
C GLY A 97 0.52 8.01 1.35
N ARG A 98 1.43 8.90 1.75
CA ARG A 98 1.06 10.18 2.38
C ARG A 98 0.84 11.26 1.33
N ILE A 99 -0.37 11.80 1.33
CA ILE A 99 -0.76 12.88 0.43
C ILE A 99 -0.60 14.23 1.11
N LEU A 100 -0.04 15.20 0.38
CA LEU A 100 0.03 16.61 0.75
C LEU A 100 -0.63 17.45 -0.34
N PHE A 101 -1.42 18.43 0.07
CA PHE A 101 -2.07 19.37 -0.84
C PHE A 101 -1.43 20.76 -0.73
N SER A 102 -1.36 21.45 -1.86
CA SER A 102 -0.90 22.84 -1.94
C SER A 102 -1.75 23.64 -2.93
N ILE A 103 -1.77 24.97 -2.76
CA ILE A 103 -2.45 25.88 -3.69
C ILE A 103 -1.39 26.45 -4.63
N GLU A 104 -1.46 26.12 -5.92
CA GLU A 104 -0.45 26.55 -6.90
C GLU A 104 -0.62 28.00 -7.38
N GLY A 105 -1.82 28.57 -7.32
CA GLY A 105 -2.07 29.93 -7.80
C GLY A 105 -3.39 30.54 -7.34
N GLY A 106 -3.57 31.86 -7.54
CA GLY A 106 -4.78 32.59 -7.16
C GLY A 106 -4.92 32.85 -5.66
N ASN A 107 -3.86 32.60 -4.88
CA ASN A 107 -3.83 32.76 -3.42
C ASN A 107 -2.65 33.64 -2.96
N GLU A 108 -2.22 34.61 -3.77
CA GLU A 108 -0.98 35.39 -3.55
C GLU A 108 -1.05 36.25 -2.28
N LYS A 109 -2.26 36.65 -1.86
CA LYS A 109 -2.49 37.41 -0.61
C LYS A 109 -2.80 36.52 0.60
N GLY A 110 -2.76 35.19 0.43
CA GLY A 110 -3.13 34.21 1.43
C GLY A 110 -4.58 34.25 1.97
N PRO A 111 -5.63 34.60 1.19
CA PRO A 111 -7.02 34.52 1.68
C PRO A 111 -7.51 33.10 1.93
N PHE A 112 -6.90 32.08 1.32
CA PHE A 112 -7.28 30.68 1.44
C PHE A 112 -6.21 29.85 2.14
N GLU A 113 -6.66 28.88 2.93
CA GLU A 113 -5.81 27.92 3.63
C GLU A 113 -6.32 26.49 3.40
N ILE A 114 -5.41 25.52 3.38
CA ILE A 114 -5.73 24.09 3.37
C ILE A 114 -5.61 23.56 4.79
N ARG A 115 -6.62 22.79 5.22
CA ARG A 115 -6.61 22.10 6.51
C ARG A 115 -6.96 20.63 6.31
N ASN A 116 -6.23 19.76 7.00
CA ASN A 116 -6.58 18.34 7.07
C ASN A 116 -7.86 18.20 7.90
N ILE A 117 -8.83 17.49 7.34
CA ILE A 117 -10.05 17.13 8.05
C ILE A 117 -9.82 15.71 8.58
N GLU A 118 -9.70 15.56 9.90
CA GLU A 118 -9.69 14.23 10.48
C GLU A 118 -11.05 13.57 10.24
N LYS A 119 -11.05 12.36 9.65
CA LYS A 119 -12.24 11.52 9.66
C LYS A 119 -12.47 11.12 11.11
N ASN A 120 -13.38 11.82 11.80
CA ASN A 120 -13.90 11.35 13.08
C ASN A 120 -14.42 9.92 12.87
N SER A 121 -13.74 8.95 13.49
CA SER A 121 -14.16 7.56 13.47
C SER A 121 -15.54 7.47 14.13
N SER A 122 -16.53 7.03 13.37
CA SER A 122 -17.87 6.70 13.89
C SER A 122 -17.87 5.33 14.54
#